data_AF-S7VVW4-F1
#
_entry.id   AF-S7VVW4-F1
#
_cell.length_a   1.000
_cell.length_b   1.000
_cell.length_c   1.000
_cell.angle_alpha   90.00
_cell.angle_beta   90.00
_cell.angle_gamma   90.00
#
_symmetry.space_group_name_H-M   'P 1'
#
loop_
_entity.id
_entity.type
_entity.pdbx_description
1 polymer ?
#
loop_
_entity_poly.entity_id
_entity_poly.type
_entity_poly.pdbx_seq_one_letter_code
_entity_poly.pdbx_strand_id
1 'polypeptide(L)'
;MKKVTLVEEYIEVNQHFSDALSILRRIMNTTELEETIKWSMPTYCLNGKNVLGIGAFKNHFCIWFHQGIFLKDGSNCFIMRKKKNESHAANAF
;
A
#
# COMPACT_ATOMS: atom_id res chain seq x y z
N MET A 1 10.93 13.10 -13.07
CA MET A 1 10.89 12.28 -11.83
C MET A 1 11.64 10.99 -12.10
N LYS A 2 12.54 10.56 -11.19
CA LYS A 2 13.25 9.27 -11.32
C LYS A 2 12.22 8.14 -11.36
N LYS A 3 12.32 7.26 -12.35
CA LYS A 3 11.44 6.09 -12.43
C LYS A 3 11.93 5.09 -11.39
N VAL A 4 11.14 4.88 -10.35
CA VAL A 4 11.42 3.89 -9.31
C VAL A 4 11.14 2.50 -9.88
N THR A 5 12.11 1.61 -9.76
CA THR A 5 12.02 0.23 -10.25
C THR A 5 12.23 -0.81 -9.16
N LEU A 6 12.77 -0.39 -8.02
CA LEU A 6 12.99 -1.22 -6.83
C LEU A 6 12.32 -0.60 -5.61
N VAL A 7 12.00 -1.42 -4.60
CA VAL A 7 11.36 -0.96 -3.36
C VAL A 7 12.34 -0.15 -2.51
N GLU A 8 13.62 -0.49 -2.52
CA GLU A 8 14.68 0.30 -1.89
C GLU A 8 14.71 1.72 -2.44
N GLU A 9 14.66 1.88 -3.77
CA GLU A 9 14.60 3.18 -4.41
C GLU A 9 13.34 3.97 -4.00
N TYR A 10 12.22 3.27 -3.81
CA TYR A 10 10.99 3.92 -3.33
C TYR A 10 11.16 4.50 -1.93
N ILE A 11 11.79 3.73 -1.03
CA ILE A 11 12.07 4.13 0.35
C ILE A 11 13.07 5.30 0.36
N GLU A 12 14.12 5.23 -0.46
CA GLU A 12 15.11 6.29 -0.61
C GLU A 12 14.53 7.60 -1.17
N VAL A 13 13.53 7.54 -2.05
CA VAL A 13 12.85 8.74 -2.55
C VAL A 13 11.90 9.33 -1.50
N ASN A 14 11.43 8.52 -0.55
CA ASN A 14 10.50 8.90 0.51
C ASN A 14 11.16 8.83 1.90
N GLN A 15 12.36 9.42 2.04
CA GLN A 15 13.17 9.32 3.27
C GLN A 15 12.45 9.81 4.52
N HIS A 16 11.53 10.77 4.40
CA HIS A 16 10.73 11.29 5.52
C HIS A 16 9.80 10.24 6.15
N PHE A 17 9.58 9.11 5.48
CA PHE A 17 8.86 7.95 6.00
C PHE A 17 9.68 6.65 5.94
N SER A 18 11.00 6.70 5.78
CA SER A 18 11.83 5.51 5.55
C SER A 18 11.62 4.41 6.61
N ASP A 19 11.57 4.79 7.88
CA ASP A 19 11.37 3.85 8.99
C ASP A 19 9.99 3.18 8.91
N ALA A 20 8.93 3.96 8.71
CA ALA A 20 7.58 3.46 8.58
C ALA A 20 7.43 2.53 7.37
N LEU A 21 7.95 2.94 6.21
CA LEU A 21 7.92 2.16 4.97
C LEU A 21 8.71 0.85 5.11
N SER A 22 9.84 0.87 5.81
CA SER A 22 10.65 -0.32 6.08
C SER A 22 9.93 -1.30 7.01
N ILE A 23 9.24 -0.80 8.03
CA ILE A 23 8.41 -1.61 8.93
C ILE A 23 7.26 -2.26 8.15
N LEU A 24 6.53 -1.48 7.34
CA LEU A 24 5.44 -2.00 6.52
C LEU A 24 5.92 -3.06 5.55
N ARG A 25 7.03 -2.80 4.84
CA ARG A 25 7.65 -3.77 3.94
C ARG A 25 7.99 -5.08 4.67
N ARG A 26 8.62 -4.99 5.84
CA ARG A 26 8.97 -6.17 6.64
C ARG A 26 7.73 -6.99 7.01
N ILE A 27 6.65 -6.34 7.42
CA ILE A 27 5.37 -7.01 7.75
C ILE A 27 4.77 -7.68 6.50
N MET A 28 4.74 -6.99 5.37
CA MET A 28 4.19 -7.59 4.15
C MET A 28 5.01 -8.79 3.69
N ASN A 29 6.33 -8.76 3.85
CA ASN A 29 7.22 -9.86 3.50
C ASN A 29 7.14 -11.06 4.47
N THR A 30 6.38 -10.98 5.57
CA THR A 30 6.03 -12.18 6.38
C THR A 30 4.79 -12.90 5.86
N THR A 31 4.15 -12.40 4.81
CA THR A 31 2.94 -12.99 4.21
C THR A 31 3.28 -13.78 2.94
N GLU A 32 2.29 -14.43 2.36
CA GLU A 32 2.38 -15.11 1.06
C GLU A 32 2.37 -14.16 -0.15
N LEU A 33 2.31 -12.84 0.08
CA LEU A 33 2.24 -11.87 -0.99
C LEU A 33 3.60 -11.68 -1.68
N GLU A 34 3.58 -11.64 -3.00
CA GLU A 34 4.74 -11.33 -3.84
C GLU A 34 4.96 -9.82 -3.91
N GLU A 35 6.16 -9.36 -3.53
CA GLU A 35 6.58 -7.96 -3.62
C GLU A 35 6.90 -7.58 -5.07
N THR A 36 6.29 -6.52 -5.58
CA THR A 36 6.51 -5.98 -6.93
C THR A 36 6.53 -4.45 -6.93
N ILE A 37 6.96 -3.84 -8.05
CA ILE A 37 6.77 -2.40 -8.30
C ILE A 37 5.75 -2.22 -9.42
N LYS A 38 4.66 -1.51 -9.12
CA LYS A 38 3.66 -1.07 -10.10
C LYS A 38 3.37 0.41 -9.88
N TRP A 39 3.23 1.17 -10.97
CA TRP A 39 3.03 2.62 -10.90
C TRP A 39 4.07 3.35 -10.03
N SER A 40 5.31 2.86 -10.02
CA SER A 40 6.41 3.37 -9.20
C SER A 40 6.18 3.26 -7.68
N MET A 41 5.34 2.32 -7.24
CA MET A 41 5.04 2.07 -5.82
C MET A 41 5.14 0.57 -5.47
N PRO A 42 5.58 0.22 -4.25
CA PRO A 42 5.55 -1.15 -3.74
C PRO A 42 4.12 -1.69 -3.79
N THR A 43 3.93 -2.78 -4.51
CA THR A 43 2.65 -3.44 -4.72
C THR A 43 2.80 -4.92 -4.43
N TYR A 44 1.93 -5.43 -3.57
CA TYR A 44 1.93 -6.80 -3.09
C TYR A 44 0.81 -7.58 -3.75
N CYS A 45 1.17 -8.68 -4.39
CA CYS A 45 0.27 -9.48 -5.21
C CYS A 45 0.10 -10.89 -4.65
N LEU A 46 -1.07 -11.49 -4.86
CA LEU A 46 -1.31 -12.91 -4.60
C LEU A 46 -1.75 -13.55 -5.91
N ASN A 47 -1.01 -14.56 -6.39
CA ASN A 47 -1.28 -15.22 -7.67
C ASN A 47 -1.43 -14.22 -8.84
N GLY A 48 -0.51 -13.25 -8.91
CA GLY A 48 -0.52 -12.20 -9.93
C GLY A 48 -1.61 -11.11 -9.79
N LYS A 49 -2.53 -11.24 -8.82
CA LYS A 49 -3.57 -10.23 -8.55
C LYS A 49 -3.10 -9.24 -7.48
N ASN A 50 -3.28 -7.95 -7.72
CA ASN A 50 -2.91 -6.92 -6.74
C ASN A 50 -3.82 -7.00 -5.51
N VAL A 51 -3.21 -7.12 -4.33
CA VAL A 51 -3.92 -7.15 -3.05
C VAL A 51 -3.84 -5.78 -2.38
N LEU A 52 -2.63 -5.28 -2.19
CA LEU A 52 -2.37 -4.00 -1.55
C LEU A 52 -1.12 -3.32 -2.11
N GLY A 53 -0.98 -2.03 -1.84
CA GLY A 53 0.24 -1.27 -2.08
C GLY A 53 0.62 -0.44 -0.86
N ILE A 54 1.88 -0.06 -0.78
CA ILE A 54 2.37 0.91 0.21
C ILE A 54 2.52 2.25 -0.49
N GLY A 55 1.92 3.29 0.09
CA GLY A 55 1.99 4.65 -0.42
C GLY A 55 2.63 5.62 0.54
N ALA A 56 3.42 6.54 0.00
CA ALA A 56 3.98 7.70 0.68
C ALA A 56 3.51 8.97 -0.06
N PHE A 57 2.85 9.85 0.69
CA PHE A 57 2.36 11.15 0.22
C PHE A 57 3.12 12.28 0.93
N LYS A 58 2.69 13.52 0.70
CA LYS A 58 3.36 14.70 1.28
C LYS A 58 3.40 14.70 2.81
N ASN A 59 2.30 14.29 3.46
CA ASN A 59 2.12 14.43 4.91
C ASN A 59 1.70 13.13 5.61
N HIS A 60 1.58 12.02 4.88
CA HIS A 60 1.20 10.72 5.44
C HIS A 60 1.72 9.60 4.54
N PHE A 61 1.76 8.40 5.09
CA PHE A 61 1.92 7.15 4.35
C PHE A 61 0.66 6.31 4.58
N CYS A 62 0.45 5.26 3.79
CA CYS A 62 -0.68 4.36 3.98
C CYS A 62 -0.41 2.96 3.43
N ILE A 63 -1.27 2.03 3.85
CA ILE A 63 -1.52 0.78 3.14
C ILE A 63 -2.80 0.97 2.32
N TRP A 64 -2.71 0.78 1.02
CA TRP A 64 -3.83 0.91 0.09
C TRP A 64 -4.29 -0.48 -0.39
N PHE A 65 -5.55 -0.84 -0.13
CA PHE A 65 -6.12 -2.09 -0.60
C PHE A 65 -6.88 -1.90 -1.93
N HIS A 66 -6.40 -2.54 -3.00
CA HIS A 66 -6.97 -2.37 -4.35
C HIS A 66 -8.43 -2.85 -4.47
N GLN A 67 -8.85 -3.78 -3.61
CA GLN A 67 -10.21 -4.32 -3.54
C GLN A 67 -10.74 -4.28 -2.11
N GLY A 68 -10.37 -3.24 -1.36
CA GLY A 68 -10.61 -3.16 0.08
C GLY A 68 -12.07 -3.16 0.51
N ILE A 69 -13.01 -2.85 -0.39
CA ILE A 69 -14.46 -2.95 -0.11
C ILE A 69 -14.92 -4.38 0.18
N PHE A 70 -14.19 -5.39 -0.30
CA PHE A 70 -14.50 -6.79 -0.06
C PHE A 70 -13.78 -7.34 1.19
N LEU A 71 -12.96 -6.54 1.86
CA LEU A 71 -12.32 -6.96 3.10
C LEU A 71 -13.38 -7.09 4.18
N LYS A 72 -13.37 -8.25 4.85
CA LYS A 72 -14.17 -8.46 6.05
C LYS A 72 -13.50 -7.71 7.19
N ASP A 73 -14.14 -6.66 7.69
CA ASP A 73 -13.66 -5.93 8.86
C ASP A 73 -14.12 -6.64 10.14
N GLY A 74 -13.44 -7.74 10.49
CA GLY A 74 -13.73 -8.49 11.71
C GLY A 74 -13.36 -7.75 13.00
N SER A 75 -12.53 -6.71 12.90
CA SER A 75 -11.93 -6.00 14.03
C SER A 75 -12.41 -4.55 14.17
N ASN A 76 -13.31 -4.09 13.28
CA ASN A 76 -13.74 -2.69 13.17
C ASN A 76 -12.57 -1.69 13.07
N CYS A 77 -11.49 -2.07 12.40
CA CYS A 77 -10.28 -1.26 12.29
C CYS A 77 -10.25 -0.37 11.03
N PHE A 78 -11.14 -0.61 10.07
CA PHE A 78 -11.13 0.13 8.80
C PHE A 78 -12.23 1.21 8.77
N ILE A 79 -11.83 2.45 8.49
CA ILE A 79 -12.79 3.51 8.18
C ILE A 79 -13.00 3.57 6.67
N MET A 80 -14.12 3.00 6.21
CA MET A 80 -14.52 3.05 4.82
C MET A 80 -15.12 4.42 4.49
N ARG A 81 -14.42 5.23 3.69
CA ARG A 81 -14.93 6.53 3.25
C ARG A 81 -15.84 6.35 2.02
N LYS A 82 -17.16 6.33 2.22
CA LYS A 82 -18.13 6.35 1.11
C LYS A 82 -18.15 7.74 0.48
N LYS A 83 -17.70 7.87 -0.78
CA LYS A 83 -17.93 9.07 -1.60
C LYS A 83 -19.25 8.91 -2.35
N LYS A 84 -20.06 9.97 -2.37
CA LYS A 84 -21.23 10.09 -3.24
C LYS A 84 -20.69 10.25 -4.67
N ASN A 85 -20.74 9.17 -5.44
CA ASN A 85 -20.24 9.00 -6.81
C ASN A 85 -18.70 9.03 -6.97
N GLU A 86 -18.20 7.99 -7.66
CA GLU A 86 -16.84 7.75 -8.18
C GLU A 86 -15.83 7.00 -7.27
N SER A 87 -15.51 5.79 -7.73
CA SER A 87 -14.33 4.92 -7.49
C SER A 87 -13.93 4.59 -6.04
N HIS A 88 -14.22 3.35 -5.63
CA HIS A 88 -14.08 2.82 -4.28
C HIS A 88 -12.66 2.28 -3.99
N ALA A 89 -11.95 2.93 -3.06
CA ALA A 89 -10.72 2.41 -2.43
C ALA A 89 -10.86 2.46 -0.91
N ALA A 90 -10.42 1.40 -0.21
CA ALA A 90 -10.30 1.41 1.25
C ALA A 90 -8.86 1.77 1.64
N ASN A 91 -8.71 2.72 2.56
CA ASN A 91 -7.42 3.12 3.11
C ASN A 91 -7.40 2.77 4.59
N ALA A 92 -6.34 2.12 5.05
CA ALA A 92 -5.99 2.10 6.47
C ALA A 92 -5.15 3.37 6.77
N PHE A 93 -5.37 3.97 7.93
CA PHE A 93 -4.62 5.16 8.38
C PHE A 93 -3.12 4.90 8.47
#